data_AF-A0A0G4ENN4-F1
#
_entry.id   AF-A0A0G4ENN4-F1
#
_cell.length_a   1.000
_cell.length_b   1.000
_cell.length_c   1.000
_cell.angle_alpha   90.00
_cell.angle_beta   90.00
_cell.angle_gamma   90.00
#
_symmetry.space_group_name_H-M   'P 1'
#
loop_
_entity.id
_entity.type
_entity.pdbx_description
1 polymer ?
#
loop_
_entity_poly.entity_id
_entity_poly.type
_entity_poly.pdbx_seq_one_letter_code
_entity_poly.pdbx_strand_id
1 'polypeptide(L)'
;MSTMPSFNEINGIEMHQHYHYLTEILKGHFSFDGVVMSDWNAHADIPSCTSDSCPQGINAGIDMFLLSTVGGDHYSKFIQNTLQTVRNGTVPQSRIDDAARRVLRLKARLGMIGPGVNVLDRIDDVNITAIGSPEHTAVARETVQKSAVLLRTTAVCCR
;
A
#
# COMPACT_ATOMS: atom_id res chain seq x y z
N MET A 1 -4.43 -9.47 -1.68
CA MET A 1 -3.07 -8.96 -1.46
C MET A 1 -2.94 -7.58 -2.09
N SER A 2 -1.98 -6.78 -1.62
CA SER A 2 -1.70 -5.42 -2.07
C SER A 2 -0.20 -5.25 -2.35
N THR A 3 0.15 -4.27 -3.16
CA THR A 3 1.53 -3.81 -3.39
C THR A 3 1.62 -2.32 -3.13
N MET A 4 2.81 -1.86 -2.75
CA MET A 4 3.09 -0.44 -2.49
C MET A 4 4.22 0.01 -3.42
N PRO A 5 3.99 1.03 -4.28
CA PRO A 5 5.07 1.64 -5.04
C PRO A 5 6.08 2.30 -4.08
N SER A 6 7.36 2.17 -4.39
CA SER A 6 8.45 2.82 -3.67
C SER A 6 8.53 4.32 -3.98
N PHE A 7 9.16 5.11 -3.11
CA PHE A 7 9.37 6.55 -3.34
C PHE A 7 10.33 6.89 -4.49
N ASN A 8 11.20 5.95 -4.89
CA ASN A 8 12.26 6.28 -5.84
C ASN A 8 11.72 6.60 -7.24
N GLU A 9 12.62 7.15 -8.05
CA GLU A 9 12.42 7.33 -9.47
C GLU A 9 13.09 6.20 -10.26
N ILE A 10 12.58 5.93 -11.46
CA ILE A 10 13.30 5.17 -12.48
C ILE A 10 13.41 6.07 -13.71
N ASN A 11 14.64 6.34 -14.15
CA ASN A 11 14.93 7.22 -15.29
C ASN A 11 14.28 8.62 -15.18
N GLY A 12 14.23 9.19 -13.97
CA GLY A 12 13.68 10.52 -13.72
C GLY A 12 12.15 10.57 -13.61
N ILE A 13 11.48 9.42 -13.49
CA ILE A 13 10.02 9.34 -13.30
C ILE A 13 9.75 8.65 -11.97
N GLU A 14 9.06 9.34 -11.08
CA GLU A 14 8.64 8.85 -9.76
C GLU A 14 7.71 7.64 -9.95
N MET A 15 7.95 6.58 -9.18
CA MET A 15 7.20 5.33 -9.33
C MET A 15 5.68 5.51 -9.15
N HIS A 16 5.25 6.48 -8.35
CA HIS A 16 3.83 6.80 -8.13
C HIS A 16 3.13 7.42 -9.35
N GLN A 17 3.86 7.91 -10.35
CA GLN A 17 3.30 8.31 -11.64
C GLN A 17 3.69 7.39 -12.81
N HIS A 18 4.37 6.27 -12.54
CA HIS A 18 4.97 5.46 -13.58
C HIS A 18 4.00 4.45 -14.19
N TYR A 19 3.18 4.89 -15.17
CA TYR A 19 2.17 4.06 -15.84
C TYR A 19 2.70 2.72 -16.36
N HIS A 20 3.88 2.74 -16.99
CA HIS A 20 4.52 1.55 -17.54
C HIS A 20 4.75 0.46 -16.48
N TYR A 21 5.27 0.80 -15.30
CA TYR A 21 5.51 -0.18 -14.24
C TYR A 21 4.23 -0.55 -13.49
N LEU A 22 3.41 0.43 -13.12
CA LEU A 22 2.22 0.20 -12.30
C LEU A 22 1.08 -0.47 -13.07
N THR A 23 0.86 -0.09 -14.32
CA THR A 23 -0.25 -0.60 -15.13
C THR A 23 0.22 -1.62 -16.15
N GLU A 24 1.16 -1.29 -17.04
CA GLU A 24 1.50 -2.20 -18.14
C GLU A 24 2.22 -3.46 -17.64
N ILE A 25 3.20 -3.32 -16.75
CA ILE A 25 3.96 -4.45 -16.21
C ILE A 25 3.22 -5.11 -15.05
N LEU A 26 2.93 -4.38 -13.97
CA LEU A 26 2.37 -4.99 -12.76
C LEU A 26 0.95 -5.51 -13.00
N LYS A 27 0.01 -4.65 -13.40
CA LYS A 27 -1.39 -5.05 -13.62
C LYS A 27 -1.58 -5.84 -14.91
N GLY A 28 -0.84 -5.51 -15.97
CA GLY A 28 -0.91 -6.15 -17.28
C GLY A 28 -0.09 -7.44 -17.33
N HIS A 29 1.22 -7.31 -17.54
CA HIS A 29 2.12 -8.46 -17.77
C HIS A 29 2.12 -9.47 -16.62
N PHE A 30 2.22 -9.03 -15.36
CA PHE A 30 2.13 -9.92 -14.20
C PHE A 30 0.70 -10.26 -13.79
N SER A 31 -0.31 -9.68 -14.47
CA SER A 31 -1.72 -9.91 -14.17
C SER A 31 -2.07 -9.67 -12.69
N PHE A 32 -1.38 -8.72 -12.05
CA PHE A 32 -1.62 -8.43 -10.64
C PHE A 32 -3.05 -7.94 -10.43
N ASP A 33 -3.82 -8.72 -9.68
CA ASP A 33 -5.25 -8.51 -9.46
C ASP A 33 -5.58 -7.89 -8.08
N GLY A 34 -4.53 -7.51 -7.34
CA GLY A 34 -4.63 -6.86 -6.05
C GLY A 34 -4.80 -5.34 -6.13
N VAL A 35 -4.51 -4.68 -5.00
CA VAL A 35 -4.59 -3.23 -4.82
C VAL A 35 -3.19 -2.62 -4.88
N VAL A 36 -3.00 -1.60 -5.71
CA VAL A 36 -1.81 -0.73 -5.68
C VAL A 36 -2.09 0.42 -4.73
N MET A 37 -1.49 0.39 -3.54
CA MET A 37 -1.65 1.43 -2.52
C MET A 37 -0.43 2.33 -2.52
N SER A 38 -0.60 3.65 -2.54
CA SER A 38 0.55 4.56 -2.42
C SER A 38 1.22 4.41 -1.06
N ASP A 39 2.53 4.63 -1.02
CA ASP A 39 3.22 5.00 0.22
C ASP A 39 2.70 6.35 0.79
N TRP A 40 3.07 6.67 2.02
CA TRP A 40 2.58 7.80 2.81
C TRP A 40 2.89 9.13 2.13
N ASN A 41 1.84 9.81 1.65
CA ASN A 41 1.89 11.11 0.99
C ASN A 41 2.84 11.19 -0.23
N ALA A 42 3.29 10.06 -0.75
CA ALA A 42 4.27 9.97 -1.83
C ALA A 42 3.78 10.57 -3.15
N HIS A 43 2.48 10.67 -3.35
CA HIS A 43 1.90 11.32 -4.52
C HIS A 43 2.18 12.83 -4.57
N ALA A 44 2.49 13.45 -3.43
CA ALA A 44 2.79 14.88 -3.36
C ALA A 44 4.18 15.21 -3.94
N ASP A 45 5.07 14.22 -4.07
CA ASP A 45 6.41 14.41 -4.65
C ASP A 45 6.35 14.50 -6.19
N ILE A 46 5.26 14.02 -6.80
CA ILE A 46 5.04 14.15 -8.25
C ILE A 46 4.87 15.64 -8.59
N PRO A 47 5.66 16.22 -9.52
CA PRO A 47 5.65 17.67 -9.78
C PRO A 47 4.29 18.27 -10.17
N SER A 48 3.42 17.48 -10.80
CA SER A 48 2.08 17.91 -11.21
C SER A 48 1.00 17.68 -10.14
N CYS A 49 1.38 17.16 -8.98
CA CYS A 49 0.47 16.78 -7.90
C CYS A 49 0.71 17.63 -6.65
N THR A 50 -0.23 17.52 -5.71
CA THR A 50 -0.13 18.08 -4.37
C THR A 50 -0.62 17.06 -3.36
N SER A 51 -0.44 17.31 -2.06
CA SER A 51 -1.05 16.48 -1.01
C SER A 51 -2.57 16.32 -1.19
N ASP A 52 -3.23 17.29 -1.82
CA ASP A 52 -4.68 17.36 -2.00
C ASP A 52 -5.16 16.90 -3.38
N SER A 53 -4.28 16.59 -4.34
CA SER A 53 -4.71 16.24 -5.70
C SER A 53 -3.62 15.52 -6.47
N CYS A 54 -3.91 14.34 -7.03
CA CYS A 54 -2.97 13.69 -7.95
C CYS A 54 -3.63 12.86 -9.05
N PRO A 55 -4.16 13.53 -10.11
CA PRO A 55 -4.74 12.84 -11.27
C PRO A 55 -3.73 11.95 -11.98
N GLN A 56 -2.47 12.38 -12.01
CA GLN A 56 -1.38 11.65 -12.66
C GLN A 56 -1.12 10.30 -11.99
N GLY A 57 -1.04 10.26 -10.65
CA GLY A 57 -0.88 9.01 -9.90
C GLY A 57 -2.10 8.09 -10.02
N ILE A 58 -3.31 8.66 -10.06
CA ILE A 58 -4.52 7.88 -10.34
C ILE A 58 -4.36 7.25 -11.72
N ASN A 59 -4.15 8.04 -12.77
CA ASN A 59 -4.03 7.57 -14.15
C ASN A 59 -2.84 6.61 -14.37
N ALA A 60 -1.78 6.70 -13.57
CA ALA A 60 -0.65 5.77 -13.61
C ALA A 60 -0.99 4.36 -13.14
N GLY A 61 -1.93 4.20 -12.20
CA GLY A 61 -2.32 2.87 -11.72
C GLY A 61 -2.61 2.75 -10.24
N ILE A 62 -2.45 3.81 -9.44
CA ILE A 62 -2.73 3.76 -8.00
C ILE A 62 -4.23 3.57 -7.76
N ASP A 63 -4.56 2.65 -6.86
CA ASP A 63 -5.94 2.28 -6.50
C ASP A 63 -6.37 2.88 -5.15
N MET A 64 -5.42 3.13 -4.26
CA MET A 64 -5.67 3.71 -2.94
C MET A 64 -4.53 4.65 -2.55
N PHE A 65 -4.86 5.86 -2.10
CA PHE A 65 -3.89 6.84 -1.66
C PHE A 65 -3.81 6.88 -0.15
N LEU A 66 -2.58 6.81 0.38
CA LEU A 66 -2.26 7.03 1.77
C LEU A 66 -1.89 8.51 1.95
N LEU A 67 -2.81 9.26 2.55
CA LEU A 67 -2.70 10.73 2.65
C LEU A 67 -2.05 11.15 3.98
N SER A 68 -1.31 12.27 3.96
CA SER A 68 -0.83 12.89 5.19
C SER A 68 -1.98 13.34 6.09
N THR A 69 -1.86 13.12 7.39
CA THR A 69 -2.73 13.73 8.42
C THR A 69 -2.14 15.02 8.99
N VAL A 70 -0.91 15.37 8.61
CA VAL A 70 -0.20 16.57 9.02
C VAL A 70 -0.44 17.66 7.99
N GLY A 71 -0.77 18.88 8.43
CA GLY A 71 -0.88 20.05 7.55
C GLY A 71 -2.30 20.42 7.10
N GLY A 72 -3.33 19.71 7.59
CA GLY A 72 -4.74 20.06 7.39
C GLY A 72 -5.60 18.89 6.93
N ASP A 73 -6.84 19.20 6.53
CA ASP A 73 -7.79 18.22 6.01
C ASP A 73 -7.48 17.87 4.55
N HIS A 74 -6.44 17.05 4.35
CA HIS A 74 -6.06 16.54 3.04
C HIS A 74 -7.07 15.53 2.50
N TYR A 75 -7.72 14.76 3.37
CA TYR A 75 -8.66 13.72 2.98
C TYR A 75 -9.88 14.28 2.23
N SER A 76 -10.59 15.24 2.83
CA SER A 76 -11.79 15.81 2.21
C SER A 76 -11.46 16.54 0.92
N LYS A 77 -10.34 17.26 0.88
CA LYS A 77 -9.87 17.97 -0.32
C LYS A 77 -9.49 17.02 -1.44
N PHE A 78 -8.78 15.93 -1.14
CA PHE A 78 -8.41 14.93 -2.12
C PHE A 78 -9.63 14.29 -2.77
N ILE A 79 -10.68 14.01 -2.00
CA ILE A 79 -11.96 13.53 -2.54
C ILE A 79 -12.59 14.57 -3.47
N GLN A 80 -12.72 15.82 -3.02
CA GLN A 80 -13.34 16.89 -3.82
C GLN A 80 -12.59 17.14 -5.14
N ASN A 81 -11.25 17.21 -5.07
CA ASN A 81 -10.41 17.41 -6.24
C ASN A 81 -10.46 16.22 -7.20
N THR A 82 -10.48 15.00 -6.68
CA THR A 82 -10.65 13.78 -7.51
C THR A 82 -12.01 13.75 -8.19
N LEU A 83 -13.10 14.15 -7.50
CA LEU A 83 -14.41 14.25 -8.14
C LEU A 83 -14.41 15.27 -9.29
N GLN A 84 -13.71 16.39 -9.11
CA GLN A 84 -13.59 17.39 -10.16
C GLN A 84 -12.81 16.88 -11.38
N THR A 85 -11.74 16.11 -11.16
CA THR A 85 -10.92 15.54 -12.23
C THR A 85 -11.63 14.41 -12.98
N VAL A 86 -12.59 13.74 -12.33
CA VAL A 86 -13.47 12.80 -13.02
C VAL A 86 -14.53 13.53 -13.85
N ARG A 87 -15.17 14.56 -13.27
CA ARG A 87 -16.22 15.35 -13.95
C ARG A 87 -15.73 16.08 -15.19
N ASN A 88 -14.49 16.57 -15.17
CA ASN A 88 -13.88 17.26 -16.31
C ASN A 88 -13.17 16.32 -17.29
N GLY A 89 -13.15 15.00 -17.02
CA GLY A 89 -12.57 13.98 -17.88
C GLY A 89 -11.05 13.80 -17.77
N THR A 90 -10.35 14.52 -16.91
CA THR A 90 -8.91 14.31 -16.66
C THR A 90 -8.61 12.90 -16.15
N VAL A 91 -9.50 12.35 -15.31
CA VAL A 91 -9.47 10.95 -14.88
C VAL A 91 -10.71 10.26 -15.43
N PRO A 92 -10.60 9.21 -16.25
CA PRO A 92 -11.77 8.52 -16.77
C PRO A 92 -12.48 7.75 -15.64
N GLN A 93 -13.82 7.74 -15.66
CA GLN A 93 -14.64 6.97 -14.68
C GLN A 93 -14.20 5.50 -14.61
N SER A 94 -13.80 4.91 -15.73
CA SER A 94 -13.31 3.52 -15.80
C SER A 94 -12.08 3.26 -14.92
N ARG A 95 -11.22 4.27 -14.70
CA ARG A 95 -10.08 4.14 -13.78
C ARG A 95 -10.49 4.13 -12.32
N ILE A 96 -11.52 4.90 -11.95
CA ILE A 96 -12.12 4.86 -10.61
C ILE A 96 -12.83 3.53 -10.39
N ASP A 97 -13.56 3.03 -11.39
CA ASP A 97 -14.26 1.75 -11.31
C ASP A 97 -13.28 0.57 -11.17
N ASP A 98 -12.13 0.58 -11.86
CA ASP A 98 -11.06 -0.41 -11.67
C ASP A 98 -10.52 -0.39 -10.24
N ALA A 99 -10.12 0.80 -9.75
CA ALA A 99 -9.59 0.98 -8.40
C ALA A 99 -10.59 0.52 -7.33
N ALA A 100 -11.84 0.97 -7.42
CA ALA A 100 -12.91 0.57 -6.51
C ALA A 100 -13.15 -0.94 -6.54
N ARG A 101 -13.17 -1.56 -7.72
CA ARG A 101 -13.34 -3.02 -7.86
C ARG A 101 -12.19 -3.79 -7.20
N ARG A 102 -10.95 -3.33 -7.33
CA ARG A 102 -9.77 -3.95 -6.69
C ARG A 102 -9.85 -3.86 -5.16
N VAL A 103 -10.23 -2.70 -4.62
CA VAL A 103 -10.41 -2.51 -3.18
C VAL A 103 -11.55 -3.37 -2.63
N LEU A 104 -12.70 -3.39 -3.32
CA LEU A 104 -13.84 -4.22 -2.91
C LEU A 104 -13.52 -5.71 -3.04
N ARG A 105 -12.82 -6.14 -4.09
CA ARG A 105 -12.33 -7.52 -4.23
C ARG A 105 -11.43 -7.92 -3.06
N LEU A 106 -10.51 -7.04 -2.65
CA LEU A 106 -9.65 -7.29 -1.50
C LEU A 106 -10.48 -7.45 -0.21
N LYS A 107 -11.41 -6.53 0.05
CA LYS A 107 -12.31 -6.61 1.21
C LYS A 107 -13.13 -7.91 1.20
N ALA A 108 -13.65 -8.32 0.05
CA ALA A 108 -14.39 -9.57 -0.09
C ALA A 108 -13.50 -10.80 0.17
N ARG A 109 -12.28 -10.83 -0.38
CA ARG A 109 -11.30 -11.92 -0.14
C ARG A 109 -10.89 -12.05 1.33
N LEU A 110 -10.88 -10.94 2.08
CA LEU A 110 -10.62 -10.93 3.52
C LEU A 110 -11.86 -11.27 4.36
N GLY A 111 -13.03 -11.46 3.73
CA GLY A 111 -14.30 -11.69 4.41
C GLY A 111 -14.76 -10.49 5.23
N MET A 112 -14.44 -9.26 4.79
CA MET A 112 -14.84 -8.01 5.43
C MET A 112 -16.16 -7.46 4.88
N ILE A 113 -16.58 -7.93 3.70
CA ILE A 113 -17.85 -7.56 3.06
C ILE A 113 -18.48 -8.81 2.45
N GLY A 114 -19.82 -8.86 2.41
CA GLY A 114 -20.58 -9.96 1.85
C GLY A 114 -21.89 -10.19 2.61
N PRO A 115 -22.78 -11.06 2.12
CA PRO A 115 -24.01 -11.41 2.81
C PRO A 115 -23.73 -11.98 4.20
N GLY A 116 -24.37 -11.43 5.24
CA GLY A 116 -24.24 -11.90 6.62
C GLY A 116 -22.91 -11.57 7.30
N VAL A 117 -22.02 -10.80 6.66
CA VAL A 117 -20.76 -10.37 7.30
C VAL A 117 -21.00 -9.17 8.20
N ASN A 118 -20.77 -9.33 9.50
CA ASN A 118 -20.58 -8.24 10.44
C ASN A 118 -19.13 -8.27 10.95
N VAL A 119 -18.34 -7.25 10.62
CA VAL A 119 -16.92 -7.19 11.01
C VAL A 119 -16.72 -7.11 12.53
N LEU A 120 -17.74 -6.66 13.27
CA LEU A 120 -17.68 -6.58 14.73
C LEU A 120 -17.74 -7.96 15.38
N ASP A 121 -18.33 -8.96 14.73
CA ASP A 121 -18.40 -10.33 15.26
C ASP A 121 -16.99 -10.94 15.43
N ARG A 122 -16.00 -10.43 14.68
CA ARG A 122 -14.60 -10.87 14.77
C ARG A 122 -13.85 -10.31 15.97
N ILE A 123 -14.40 -9.32 16.67
CA ILE A 123 -13.75 -8.72 17.85
C ILE A 123 -13.67 -9.76 18.97
N ASP A 124 -14.70 -10.59 19.11
CA ASP A 124 -14.75 -11.64 20.13
C ASP A 124 -13.77 -12.80 19.83
N ASP A 125 -13.38 -12.97 18.56
CA ASP A 125 -12.36 -13.94 18.14
C ASP A 125 -10.92 -13.48 18.42
N VAL A 126 -10.71 -12.23 18.85
CA VAL A 126 -9.36 -11.68 19.07
C VAL A 126 -8.76 -12.30 20.34
N ASN A 127 -7.82 -13.22 20.16
CA ASN A 127 -6.98 -13.69 21.26
C ASN A 127 -5.94 -12.62 21.65
N ILE A 128 -6.32 -11.71 22.54
CA ILE A 128 -5.43 -10.64 23.01
C ILE A 128 -4.16 -11.18 23.68
N THR A 129 -4.21 -12.36 24.30
CA THR A 129 -3.05 -12.98 24.97
C THR A 129 -2.01 -13.49 23.98
N ALA A 130 -2.37 -13.65 22.70
CA ALA A 130 -1.41 -13.97 21.65
C ALA A 130 -0.47 -12.78 21.35
N ILE A 131 -0.88 -11.53 21.62
CA ILE A 131 -0.04 -10.36 21.36
C ILE A 131 1.13 -10.36 22.35
N GLY A 132 2.34 -10.56 21.83
CA GLY A 132 3.56 -10.65 22.66
C GLY A 132 3.67 -11.93 23.49
N SER A 133 2.96 -13.02 23.11
CA SER A 133 3.00 -14.27 23.84
C SER A 133 4.42 -14.89 23.94
N PRO A 134 4.67 -15.79 24.90
CA PRO A 134 5.94 -16.51 24.99
C PRO A 134 6.31 -17.25 23.70
N GLU A 135 5.33 -17.83 23.00
CA GLU A 135 5.52 -18.56 21.74
C GLU A 135 5.99 -17.63 20.62
N HIS A 136 5.34 -16.47 20.44
CA HIS A 136 5.78 -15.47 19.46
C HIS A 136 7.17 -14.91 19.81
N THR A 137 7.44 -14.69 21.09
CA THR A 137 8.75 -14.20 21.57
C THR A 137 9.85 -15.25 21.36
N ALA A 138 9.54 -16.53 21.51
CA ALA A 138 10.49 -17.62 21.24
C ALA A 138 10.89 -17.66 19.76
N VAL A 139 9.92 -17.54 18.84
CA VAL A 139 10.18 -17.44 17.38
C VAL A 139 10.99 -16.18 17.05
N ALA A 140 10.66 -15.04 17.65
CA ALA A 140 11.42 -13.80 17.47
C ALA A 140 12.88 -13.96 17.94
N ARG A 141 13.09 -14.58 19.11
CA ARG A 141 14.43 -14.86 19.65
C ARG A 141 15.25 -15.76 18.72
N GLU A 142 14.65 -16.85 18.24
CA GLU A 142 15.30 -17.75 17.29
C GLU A 142 15.68 -17.02 15.99
N THR A 143 14.77 -16.18 15.49
CA THR A 143 15.00 -15.36 14.29
C THR A 143 16.19 -14.42 14.47
N VAL A 144 16.28 -13.74 15.62
CA VAL A 144 17.42 -12.86 15.97
C VAL A 144 18.73 -13.63 16.04
N GLN A 145 18.72 -14.83 16.63
CA GLN A 145 19.90 -15.68 16.69
C GLN A 145 20.37 -16.10 15.29
N LYS A 146 19.43 -16.45 14.41
CA LYS A 146 19.72 -16.88 13.03
C LYS A 146 20.09 -15.74 12.08
N SER A 147 19.68 -14.50 12.37
CA SER A 147 20.05 -13.33 11.56
C SER A 147 21.44 -12.77 11.85
N ALA A 148 22.08 -13.21 12.94
CA ALA A 148 23.40 -12.71 13.32
C ALA A 148 24.48 -13.18 12.32
N VAL A 149 25.28 -12.23 11.85
CA VAL A 149 26.43 -12.50 10.97
C VAL A 149 27.72 -12.14 11.70
N LEU A 150 28.53 -13.14 12.04
CA LEU A 150 29.85 -12.93 12.64
C LEU A 150 30.87 -12.58 11.54
N LEU A 151 31.22 -11.29 11.45
CA LEU A 151 32.13 -10.81 10.39
C LEU A 151 33.61 -11.14 10.66
N ARG A 152 34.02 -11.20 11.93
CA ARG A 152 35.40 -11.54 12.32
C ARG A 152 35.41 -12.14 13.71
N THR A 153 36.24 -13.17 13.89
CA THR A 153 36.64 -13.68 15.20
C THR A 153 38.17 -13.69 15.29
N THR A 154 38.71 -13.22 16.41
CA THR A 154 40.15 -13.22 16.69
C THR A 154 40.54 -14.35 17.64
N ALA A 155 39.70 -15.38 17.76
CA ALA A 155 40.05 -16.58 18.52
C ALA A 155 41.31 -17.22 17.91
N VAL A 156 42.46 -16.96 18.53
CA VAL A 156 43.65 -17.80 18.43
C VAL A 156 43.31 -19.08 19.18
N CYS A 157 43.05 -20.16 18.44
CA CYS A 157 42.88 -21.46 19.05
C CYS A 157 44.24 -22.04 19.45
N CYS A 158 44.30 -22.67 20.63
CA CYS A 158 45.37 -23.47 21.25
C CYS A 158 46.45 -22.75 22.10
N ARG A 159 46.34 -22.92 23.42
CA ARG A 159 47.38 -23.53 24.27
C ARG A 159 46.73 -24.54 25.19
#